data_AF-A0AAE0QT88-F1
#
_entry.id   AF-A0AAE0QT88-F1
#
_cell.length_a   1.000
_cell.length_b   1.000
_cell.length_c   1.000
_cell.angle_alpha   90.00
_cell.angle_beta   90.00
_cell.angle_gamma   90.00
#
_symmetry.space_group_name_H-M   'P 1'
#
loop_
_entity.id
_entity.type
_entity.pdbx_description
1 polymer ?
#
loop_
_entity_poly.entity_id
_entity_poly.type
_entity_poly.pdbx_seq_one_letter_code
_entity_poly.pdbx_strand_id
1 'polypeptide(L)'
;MEMHSCRPVRVPMLTPVHHRKHQQWTREHQNWTIEQWKKVDWSDESCFLLHHVDDRVRVHHLPGEHMAPGCTMGRRRAGEGSVMLWAMFCCETLGPAIHVDVTLTLTTYLSIIADSVHPFMETALTWPPNSPDLSPIEHLWDVLDKQVRSLEASSCNLHDLKDLLLTSWCQVPQHTFRDLAESRP
;
A
#
# COMPACT_ATOMS: atom_id res chain seq x y z
N MET A 1 -22.66 7.58 17.75
CA MET A 1 -21.25 7.65 17.30
C MET A 1 -20.67 6.28 17.53
N GLU A 2 -20.63 5.44 16.48
CA GLU A 2 -19.97 4.13 16.57
C GLU A 2 -18.46 4.35 16.46
N MET A 3 -17.74 3.98 17.50
CA MET A 3 -16.29 4.14 17.56
C MET A 3 -15.66 2.84 17.06
N HIS A 4 -15.20 2.83 15.82
CA HIS A 4 -14.48 1.70 15.26
C HIS A 4 -13.05 1.68 15.80
N SER A 5 -12.57 0.52 16.23
CA SER A 5 -11.17 0.33 16.61
C SER A 5 -10.30 0.34 15.36
N CYS A 6 -9.49 1.40 15.16
CA CYS A 6 -8.60 1.54 14.01
C CYS A 6 -7.12 1.31 14.40
N ARG A 7 -6.30 0.82 13.45
CA ARG A 7 -4.84 0.73 13.61
C ARG A 7 -4.24 2.15 13.50
N PRO A 8 -3.35 2.57 14.41
CA PRO A 8 -2.59 3.82 14.21
C PRO A 8 -1.57 3.61 13.09
N VAL A 9 -1.68 4.40 12.02
CA VAL A 9 -0.72 4.40 10.90
C VAL A 9 0.60 5.00 11.38
N ARG A 10 1.71 4.30 11.16
CA ARG A 10 3.06 4.81 11.49
C ARG A 10 3.54 5.70 10.35
N VAL A 11 3.42 7.01 10.51
CA VAL A 11 3.94 8.00 9.55
C VAL A 11 5.12 8.78 10.15
N PRO A 12 6.09 9.24 9.34
CA PRO A 12 7.13 10.15 9.81
C PRO A 12 6.53 11.38 10.48
N MET A 13 7.15 11.85 11.56
CA MET A 13 6.71 13.10 12.18
C MET A 13 6.91 14.26 11.19
N LEU A 14 5.82 14.92 10.84
CA LEU A 14 5.84 16.01 9.88
C LEU A 14 6.49 17.25 10.48
N THR A 15 7.45 17.81 9.75
CA THR A 15 8.01 19.11 10.10
C THR A 15 6.99 20.21 9.78
N PRO A 16 7.10 21.40 10.40
CA PRO A 16 6.25 22.54 10.04
C PRO A 16 6.31 22.89 8.54
N VAL A 17 7.45 22.62 7.89
CA VAL A 17 7.62 22.82 6.44
C VAL A 17 6.77 21.82 5.64
N HIS A 18 6.75 20.54 6.04
CA HIS A 18 5.90 19.54 5.39
C HIS A 18 4.42 19.90 5.53
N HIS A 19 3.98 20.32 6.71
CA HIS A 19 2.60 20.78 6.92
C HIS A 19 2.22 21.95 5.99
N ARG A 20 3.10 22.95 5.83
CA ARG A 20 2.84 24.08 4.90
C ARG A 20 2.73 23.62 3.46
N LYS A 21 3.65 22.74 3.00
CA LYS A 21 3.63 22.20 1.64
C LYS A 21 2.37 21.36 1.38
N HIS A 22 1.98 20.51 2.32
CA HIS A 22 0.74 19.75 2.26
C HIS A 22 -0.46 20.71 2.15
N GLN A 23 -0.60 21.66 3.08
CA GLN A 23 -1.72 22.62 3.06
C GLN A 23 -1.78 23.46 1.78
N GLN A 24 -0.62 23.87 1.26
CA GLN A 24 -0.54 24.60 0.01
C GLN A 24 -1.07 23.76 -1.15
N TRP A 25 -0.58 22.52 -1.28
CA TRP A 25 -1.04 21.60 -2.32
C TRP A 25 -2.55 21.36 -2.26
N THR A 26 -3.09 21.10 -1.06
CA THR A 26 -4.54 20.91 -0.88
C THR A 26 -5.33 22.15 -1.28
N ARG A 27 -4.84 23.37 -1.00
CA ARG A 27 -5.49 24.61 -1.42
C ARG A 27 -5.47 24.82 -2.92
N GLU A 28 -4.35 24.51 -3.57
CA GLU A 28 -4.20 24.62 -5.03
C GLU A 28 -5.15 23.67 -5.77
N HIS A 29 -5.44 22.51 -5.17
CA HIS A 29 -6.27 21.46 -5.77
C HIS A 29 -7.69 21.38 -5.18
N GLN A 30 -8.05 22.22 -4.20
CA GLN A 30 -9.34 22.12 -3.48
C GLN A 30 -10.56 22.30 -4.40
N ASN A 31 -10.39 23.00 -5.52
CA ASN A 31 -11.48 23.30 -6.46
C ASN A 31 -11.38 22.46 -7.73
N TRP A 32 -10.55 21.40 -7.72
CA TRP A 32 -10.49 20.48 -8.83
C TRP A 32 -11.79 19.72 -8.96
N THR A 33 -12.25 19.59 -10.19
CA THR A 33 -13.43 18.80 -10.52
C THR A 33 -13.09 17.32 -10.59
N ILE A 34 -14.10 16.46 -10.44
CA ILE A 34 -13.96 15.01 -10.63
C ILE A 34 -13.34 14.71 -12.01
N GLU A 35 -13.73 15.43 -13.06
CA GLU A 35 -13.17 15.26 -14.41
C GLU A 35 -11.69 15.62 -14.54
N GLN A 36 -11.16 16.45 -13.64
CA GLN A 36 -9.72 16.69 -13.55
C GLN A 36 -9.02 15.57 -12.79
N TRP A 37 -9.61 15.09 -11.68
CA TRP A 37 -9.08 13.95 -10.93
C TRP A 37 -9.06 12.64 -11.72
N LYS A 38 -10.03 12.44 -12.61
CA LYS A 38 -10.08 11.28 -13.53
C LYS A 38 -8.88 11.20 -14.49
N LYS A 39 -8.20 12.33 -14.72
CA LYS A 39 -7.01 12.40 -15.59
C LYS A 39 -5.72 12.11 -14.84
N VAL A 40 -5.79 11.84 -13.53
CA VAL A 40 -4.61 11.57 -12.70
C VAL A 40 -4.40 10.07 -12.62
N ASP A 41 -3.23 9.63 -13.07
CA ASP A 41 -2.70 8.29 -12.82
C ASP A 41 -1.94 8.28 -11.49
N TRP A 42 -2.23 7.30 -10.66
CA TRP A 42 -1.61 7.12 -9.35
C TRP A 42 -0.66 5.93 -9.41
N SER A 43 0.55 6.08 -8.89
CA SER A 43 1.54 5.00 -8.82
C SER A 43 2.35 5.08 -7.54
N ASP A 44 2.75 3.94 -7.01
CA ASP A 44 3.58 3.87 -5.81
C ASP A 44 4.18 2.46 -5.65
N GLU A 45 5.03 2.30 -4.63
CA GLU A 45 5.58 1.01 -4.21
C GLU A 45 5.10 0.57 -2.84
N SER A 46 4.86 -0.73 -2.70
CA SER A 46 4.61 -1.35 -1.40
C SER A 46 5.36 -2.65 -1.22
N CYS A 47 5.75 -2.91 0.02
CA CYS A 47 6.54 -4.07 0.41
C CYS A 47 5.70 -5.00 1.30
N PHE A 48 5.41 -6.20 0.81
CA PHE A 48 4.59 -7.20 1.49
C PHE A 48 5.49 -8.26 2.14
N LEU A 49 5.28 -8.53 3.41
CA LEU A 49 6.07 -9.50 4.18
C LEU A 49 5.54 -10.92 3.95
N LEU A 50 6.43 -11.91 3.78
CA LEU A 50 6.05 -13.33 3.67
C LEU A 50 5.29 -13.83 4.89
N HIS A 51 5.70 -13.37 6.06
CA HIS A 51 5.03 -13.66 7.32
C HIS A 51 4.80 -12.35 8.04
N HIS A 52 3.53 -11.96 8.14
CA HIS A 52 3.17 -10.77 8.89
C HIS A 52 3.23 -11.05 10.40
N VAL A 53 3.91 -10.16 11.13
CA VAL A 53 3.91 -10.17 12.59
C VAL A 53 2.73 -9.32 13.07
N ASP A 54 1.67 -9.96 13.56
CA ASP A 54 0.75 -9.24 14.44
C ASP A 54 1.38 -9.18 15.83
N ASP A 55 2.14 -8.12 16.10
CA ASP A 55 2.75 -7.82 17.42
C ASP A 55 1.69 -7.68 18.55
N ARG A 56 0.40 -7.83 18.24
CA ARG A 56 -0.73 -7.61 19.15
C ARG A 56 -1.60 -8.84 19.37
N VAL A 57 -1.15 -10.05 18.98
CA VAL A 57 -1.85 -11.29 19.37
C VAL A 57 -1.98 -11.33 20.89
N ARG A 58 -3.21 -11.28 21.39
CA ARG A 58 -3.51 -11.40 22.82
C ARG A 58 -3.91 -12.84 23.13
N VAL A 59 -3.30 -13.39 24.16
CA VAL A 59 -3.60 -14.72 24.69
C VAL A 59 -4.00 -14.59 26.16
N HIS A 60 -5.04 -15.31 26.54
CA HIS A 60 -5.46 -15.44 27.94
C HIS A 60 -4.80 -16.68 28.54
N HIS A 61 -4.18 -16.57 29.71
CA HIS A 61 -3.56 -17.69 30.42
C HIS A 61 -3.67 -17.52 31.94
N LEU A 62 -3.58 -18.60 32.71
CA LEU A 62 -3.57 -18.54 34.17
C LEU A 62 -2.20 -18.06 34.70
N PRO A 63 -2.12 -17.60 35.97
CA PRO A 63 -0.84 -17.25 36.59
C PRO A 63 0.14 -18.44 36.53
N GLY A 64 1.31 -18.24 35.91
CA GLY A 64 2.35 -19.26 35.75
C GLY A 64 2.41 -19.92 34.36
N GLU A 65 1.35 -19.84 33.55
CA GLU A 65 1.24 -20.55 32.25
C GLU A 65 1.85 -19.80 31.06
N HIS A 66 2.49 -18.65 31.28
CA HIS A 66 3.05 -17.81 30.22
C HIS A 66 4.04 -18.51 29.26
N MET A 67 4.66 -19.63 29.67
CA MET A 67 5.57 -20.43 28.84
C MET A 67 4.90 -21.65 28.17
N ALA A 68 3.58 -21.81 28.31
CA ALA A 68 2.87 -22.91 27.66
C ALA A 68 2.90 -22.76 26.12
N PRO A 69 2.84 -23.87 25.35
CA PRO A 69 2.93 -23.82 23.88
C PRO A 69 1.88 -22.94 23.18
N GLY A 70 0.73 -22.71 23.82
CA GLY A 70 -0.32 -21.78 23.33
C GLY A 70 -0.15 -20.33 23.79
N CYS A 71 0.82 -20.04 24.66
CA CYS A 71 1.10 -18.72 25.23
C CYS A 71 2.46 -18.15 24.78
N THR A 72 3.29 -19.00 24.17
CA THR A 72 4.57 -18.61 23.59
C THR A 72 4.49 -18.59 22.08
N MET A 73 4.96 -17.52 21.46
CA MET A 73 5.21 -17.50 20.03
C MET A 73 6.71 -17.67 19.79
N GLY A 74 7.08 -18.62 18.93
CA GLY A 74 8.48 -18.84 18.57
C GLY A 74 9.08 -17.56 17.97
N ARG A 75 10.26 -17.17 18.43
CA ARG A 75 10.99 -16.03 17.87
C ARG A 75 11.45 -16.42 16.46
N ARG A 76 10.80 -15.85 15.43
CA ARG A 76 11.16 -16.12 14.04
C ARG A 76 12.51 -15.49 13.70
N ARG A 77 13.19 -16.08 12.71
CA ARG A 77 14.49 -15.57 12.23
C ARG A 77 14.24 -14.24 11.52
N ALA A 78 15.05 -13.23 11.80
CA ALA A 78 15.03 -11.99 11.03
C ALA A 78 15.36 -12.30 9.56
N GLY A 79 14.55 -11.78 8.62
CA GLY A 79 14.80 -11.91 7.18
C GLY A 79 14.04 -13.01 6.45
N GLU A 80 12.82 -13.38 6.89
CA GLU A 80 11.94 -14.33 6.17
C GLU A 80 11.49 -13.85 4.76
N GLY A 81 11.94 -12.68 4.33
CA GLY A 81 11.75 -12.17 2.97
C GLY A 81 10.48 -11.35 2.80
N SER A 82 10.50 -10.53 1.76
CA SER A 82 9.42 -9.63 1.39
C SER A 82 9.34 -9.49 -0.11
N VAL A 83 8.15 -9.22 -0.63
CA VAL A 83 7.88 -8.96 -2.03
C VAL A 83 7.66 -7.46 -2.20
N MET A 84 8.50 -6.81 -3.00
CA MET A 84 8.31 -5.39 -3.37
C MET A 84 7.51 -5.32 -4.66
N LEU A 85 6.39 -4.61 -4.64
CA LEU A 85 5.59 -4.32 -5.83
C LEU A 85 5.61 -2.83 -6.12
N TRP A 86 5.76 -2.50 -7.40
CA TRP A 86 5.35 -1.21 -7.93
C TRP A 86 4.02 -1.42 -8.65
N ALA A 87 3.05 -0.54 -8.48
CA ALA A 87 1.85 -0.56 -9.31
C ALA A 87 1.34 0.83 -9.61
N MET A 88 0.42 0.88 -10.57
CA MET A 88 -0.30 2.10 -10.91
C MET A 88 -1.77 1.83 -11.20
N PHE A 89 -2.61 2.84 -11.08
CA PHE A 89 -4.01 2.78 -11.50
C PHE A 89 -4.57 4.17 -11.81
N CYS A 90 -5.67 4.20 -12.55
CA CYS A 90 -6.46 5.40 -12.77
C CYS A 90 -7.94 5.13 -12.43
N CYS A 91 -8.79 6.15 -12.51
CA CYS A 91 -10.22 5.99 -12.19
C CYS A 91 -10.94 4.97 -13.09
N GLU A 92 -10.43 4.71 -14.29
CA GLU A 92 -11.05 3.81 -15.27
C GLU A 92 -10.47 2.41 -15.24
N THR A 93 -9.15 2.30 -15.09
CA THR A 93 -8.41 1.06 -15.32
C THR A 93 -7.37 0.83 -14.23
N LEU A 94 -7.25 -0.42 -13.82
CA LEU A 94 -6.14 -0.87 -13.00
C LEU A 94 -4.92 -1.07 -13.89
N GLY A 95 -3.85 -0.35 -13.60
CA GLY A 95 -2.60 -0.47 -14.35
C GLY A 95 -1.79 -1.71 -13.95
N PRO A 96 -0.60 -1.88 -14.53
CA PRO A 96 0.27 -3.00 -14.21
C PRO A 96 0.70 -2.98 -12.73
N ALA A 97 0.78 -4.16 -12.13
CA ALA A 97 1.56 -4.41 -10.92
C ALA A 97 2.82 -5.20 -11.31
N ILE A 98 3.97 -4.69 -10.90
CA ILE A 98 5.30 -5.19 -11.29
C ILE A 98 6.05 -5.57 -10.02
N HIS A 99 6.50 -6.82 -10.00
CA HIS A 99 7.41 -7.26 -8.95
C HIS A 99 8.81 -6.70 -9.18
N VAL A 100 9.37 -6.08 -8.15
CA VAL A 100 10.71 -5.50 -8.16
C VAL A 100 11.66 -6.49 -7.48
N ASP A 101 12.31 -7.33 -8.28
CA ASP A 101 13.22 -8.39 -7.84
C ASP A 101 14.53 -7.87 -7.20
N VAL A 102 14.79 -6.56 -7.30
CA VAL A 102 16.03 -5.91 -6.87
C VAL A 102 15.74 -4.80 -5.87
N THR A 103 16.78 -4.30 -5.20
CA THR A 103 16.67 -3.04 -4.46
C THR A 103 16.21 -1.94 -5.42
N LEU A 104 15.14 -1.24 -5.06
CA LEU A 104 14.63 -0.14 -5.85
C LEU A 104 15.66 1.00 -5.86
N THR A 105 16.41 1.08 -6.95
CA THR A 105 17.34 2.18 -7.23
C THR A 105 16.69 3.18 -8.16
N LEU A 106 17.23 4.39 -8.23
CA LEU A 106 16.80 5.40 -9.21
C LEU A 106 16.77 4.84 -10.63
N THR A 107 17.77 4.05 -11.03
CA THR A 107 17.85 3.44 -12.37
C THR A 107 16.70 2.46 -12.60
N THR A 108 16.46 1.55 -11.65
CA THR A 108 15.37 0.57 -11.73
C THR A 108 14.02 1.29 -11.82
N TYR A 109 13.83 2.32 -11.01
CA TYR A 109 12.61 3.13 -11.03
C TYR A 109 12.40 3.81 -12.38
N LEU A 110 13.44 4.46 -12.93
CA LEU A 110 13.36 5.11 -14.24
C LEU A 110 13.05 4.11 -15.37
N SER A 111 13.58 2.88 -15.31
CA SER A 111 13.21 1.83 -16.25
C SER A 111 11.73 1.45 -16.14
N ILE A 112 11.21 1.26 -14.93
CA ILE A 112 9.79 0.97 -14.70
C ILE A 112 8.90 2.07 -15.29
N ILE A 113 9.23 3.34 -15.03
CA ILE A 113 8.49 4.50 -15.55
C ILE A 113 8.58 4.58 -17.08
N ALA A 114 9.77 4.37 -17.66
CA ALA A 114 9.97 4.40 -19.11
C ALA A 114 9.13 3.33 -19.82
N ASP A 115 9.08 2.12 -19.24
CA ASP A 115 8.42 0.97 -19.85
C ASP A 115 6.89 0.98 -19.61
N SER A 116 6.45 1.48 -18.45
CA SER A 116 5.05 1.31 -17.99
C SER A 116 4.22 2.59 -18.01
N VAL A 117 4.85 3.77 -17.89
CA VAL A 117 4.17 5.06 -17.66
C VAL A 117 4.35 6.03 -18.82
N HIS A 118 5.54 6.09 -19.42
CA HIS A 118 5.84 7.02 -20.52
C HIS A 118 4.89 6.95 -21.73
N PRO A 119 4.26 5.81 -22.09
CA PRO A 119 3.27 5.80 -23.16
C PRO A 119 2.00 6.62 -22.88
N PHE A 120 1.75 6.97 -21.60
CA PHE A 120 0.48 7.55 -21.15
C PHE A 120 0.65 8.90 -20.41
N MET A 121 1.85 9.24 -19.94
CA MET A 121 2.09 10.41 -19.11
C MET A 121 2.46 11.66 -19.92
N GLU A 122 1.68 12.73 -19.77
CA GLU A 122 1.94 14.04 -20.37
C GLU A 122 2.71 14.97 -19.42
N THR A 123 2.35 14.98 -18.13
CA THR A 123 2.98 15.83 -17.10
C THR A 123 2.97 15.15 -15.72
N ALA A 124 4.00 15.42 -14.92
CA ALA A 124 4.07 14.95 -13.53
C ALA A 124 3.44 15.97 -12.58
N LEU A 125 2.52 15.52 -11.72
CA LEU A 125 1.91 16.36 -10.70
C LEU A 125 2.92 16.67 -9.58
N THR A 126 3.01 17.92 -9.15
CA THR A 126 3.84 18.28 -8.00
C THR A 126 3.24 17.68 -6.74
N TRP A 127 3.96 16.80 -6.02
CA TRP A 127 3.45 16.12 -4.83
C TRP A 127 4.05 16.66 -3.52
N PRO A 128 3.25 16.85 -2.45
CA PRO A 128 3.78 17.28 -1.15
C PRO A 128 4.53 16.12 -0.46
N PRO A 129 5.70 16.38 0.16
CA PRO A 129 6.48 15.33 0.80
C PRO A 129 5.79 14.79 2.06
N ASN A 130 5.88 13.47 2.28
CA ASN A 130 5.30 12.75 3.42
C ASN A 130 3.76 12.85 3.54
N SER A 131 3.05 12.80 2.42
CA SER A 131 1.58 12.81 2.37
C SER A 131 0.99 11.51 1.78
N PRO A 132 1.26 10.33 2.37
CA PRO A 132 0.67 9.08 1.89
C PRO A 132 -0.86 9.07 2.04
N ASP A 133 -1.40 9.82 2.99
CA ASP A 133 -2.85 9.98 3.21
C ASP A 133 -3.61 10.59 2.02
N LEU A 134 -2.90 11.35 1.17
CA LEU A 134 -3.46 11.93 -0.05
C LEU A 134 -3.44 10.95 -1.23
N SER A 135 -2.65 9.87 -1.15
CA SER A 135 -2.50 8.90 -2.24
C SER A 135 -3.54 7.79 -2.12
N PRO A 136 -4.47 7.64 -3.08
CA PRO A 136 -5.50 6.60 -3.04
C PRO A 136 -4.94 5.18 -3.22
N ILE A 137 -3.74 5.01 -3.78
CA ILE A 137 -3.12 3.70 -3.98
C ILE A 137 -2.76 3.01 -2.65
N GLU A 138 -2.53 3.79 -1.59
CA GLU A 138 -2.30 3.26 -0.24
C GLU A 138 -3.50 2.45 0.27
N HIS A 139 -4.72 2.87 -0.11
CA HIS A 139 -5.92 2.10 0.20
C HIS A 139 -5.96 0.79 -0.61
N LEU A 140 -5.50 0.79 -1.86
CA LEU A 140 -5.42 -0.43 -2.66
C LEU A 140 -4.39 -1.40 -2.10
N TRP A 141 -3.28 -0.91 -1.54
CA TRP A 141 -2.34 -1.74 -0.79
C TRP A 141 -2.99 -2.39 0.43
N ASP A 142 -3.79 -1.64 1.21
CA ASP A 142 -4.55 -2.20 2.33
C ASP A 142 -5.58 -3.26 1.89
N VAL A 143 -6.25 -3.07 0.74
CA VAL A 143 -7.18 -4.06 0.18
C VAL A 143 -6.43 -5.31 -0.24
N LEU A 144 -5.32 -5.15 -0.96
CA LEU A 144 -4.48 -6.24 -1.43
C LEU A 144 -3.93 -7.06 -0.26
N ASP A 145 -3.40 -6.38 0.76
CA ASP A 145 -2.90 -6.97 2.00
C ASP A 145 -3.99 -7.81 2.70
N LYS A 146 -5.21 -7.28 2.82
CA LYS A 146 -6.35 -8.01 3.42
C LYS A 146 -6.78 -9.22 2.59
N GLN A 147 -6.79 -9.11 1.27
CA GLN A 147 -7.15 -10.22 0.37
C GLN A 147 -6.13 -11.36 0.49
N VAL A 148 -4.84 -11.05 0.39
CA VAL A 148 -3.75 -12.02 0.55
C VAL A 148 -3.86 -12.71 1.90
N ARG A 149 -4.07 -11.96 2.99
CA ARG A 149 -4.28 -12.51 4.34
C ARG A 149 -5.45 -13.47 4.46
N SER A 150 -6.54 -13.20 3.76
CA SER A 150 -7.69 -14.10 3.76
C SER A 150 -7.38 -15.42 3.04
N LEU A 151 -6.38 -15.42 2.16
CA LEU A 151 -5.96 -16.57 1.35
C LEU A 151 -4.72 -17.28 1.95
N GLU A 152 -4.04 -16.66 2.91
CA GLU A 152 -2.80 -17.08 3.61
C GLU A 152 -2.92 -18.36 4.47
N ALA A 153 -3.89 -19.24 4.22
CA ALA A 153 -3.81 -20.61 4.71
C ALA A 153 -2.70 -21.43 4.01
N SER A 154 -2.09 -20.93 2.91
CA SER A 154 -1.32 -21.76 1.97
C SER A 154 0.05 -21.24 1.51
N SER A 155 0.39 -19.95 1.62
CA SER A 155 1.66 -19.43 1.08
C SER A 155 2.83 -19.69 2.04
N CYS A 156 3.69 -20.64 1.69
CA CYS A 156 4.86 -21.00 2.49
C CYS A 156 6.16 -20.37 1.95
N ASN A 157 6.12 -19.70 0.78
CA ASN A 157 7.29 -19.16 0.11
C ASN A 157 7.00 -17.84 -0.65
N LEU A 158 8.07 -17.13 -1.02
CA LEU A 158 8.00 -15.82 -1.68
C LEU A 158 7.40 -15.87 -3.09
N HIS A 159 7.54 -16.97 -3.82
CA HIS A 159 7.00 -17.10 -5.16
C HIS A 159 5.48 -17.19 -5.12
N ASP A 160 4.93 -18.02 -4.22
CA ASP A 160 3.49 -18.12 -3.99
C ASP A 160 2.91 -16.77 -3.54
N LEU A 161 3.62 -16.06 -2.64
CA LEU A 161 3.20 -14.72 -2.22
C LEU A 161 3.16 -13.74 -3.40
N LYS A 162 4.21 -13.73 -4.24
CA LYS A 162 4.26 -12.89 -5.44
C LYS A 162 3.09 -13.18 -6.36
N ASP A 163 2.86 -14.45 -6.70
CA ASP A 163 1.80 -14.84 -7.62
C ASP A 163 0.41 -14.52 -7.07
N LEU A 164 0.22 -14.70 -5.76
CA LEU A 164 -1.00 -14.35 -5.06
C LEU A 164 -1.26 -12.84 -5.07
N LEU A 165 -0.22 -12.02 -4.82
CA LEU A 165 -0.34 -10.56 -4.89
C LEU A 165 -0.70 -10.09 -6.30
N LEU A 166 0.00 -10.57 -7.33
CA LEU A 166 -0.27 -10.20 -8.72
C LEU A 166 -1.67 -10.65 -9.16
N THR A 167 -2.11 -11.84 -8.75
CA THR A 167 -3.45 -12.35 -9.04
C THR A 167 -4.52 -11.52 -8.33
N SER A 168 -4.32 -11.23 -7.04
CA SER A 168 -5.27 -10.46 -6.23
C SER A 168 -5.41 -9.03 -6.73
N TRP A 169 -4.30 -8.40 -7.17
CA TRP A 169 -4.32 -7.10 -7.84
C TRP A 169 -5.28 -7.10 -9.04
N CYS A 170 -5.13 -8.05 -9.97
CA CYS A 170 -6.01 -8.18 -11.13
C CYS A 170 -7.49 -8.43 -10.78
N GLN A 171 -7.78 -8.89 -9.57
CA GLN A 171 -9.13 -9.17 -9.09
C GLN A 171 -9.76 -8.00 -8.32
N VAL A 172 -9.03 -6.90 -8.11
CA VAL A 172 -9.57 -5.71 -7.45
C VAL A 172 -10.75 -5.16 -8.29
N PRO A 173 -11.97 -5.09 -7.72
CA PRO A 173 -13.14 -4.63 -8.48
C PRO A 173 -13.02 -3.16 -8.88
N GLN A 174 -13.52 -2.83 -10.08
CA GLN A 174 -13.43 -1.47 -10.65
C GLN A 174 -14.01 -0.37 -9.75
N HIS A 175 -15.13 -0.65 -9.08
CA HIS A 175 -15.74 0.32 -8.17
C HIS A 175 -14.79 0.72 -7.03
N THR A 176 -13.96 -0.20 -6.53
CA THR A 176 -13.02 0.06 -5.44
C THR A 176 -12.07 1.20 -5.78
N PHE A 177 -11.40 1.12 -6.94
CA PHE A 177 -10.41 2.12 -7.32
C PHE A 177 -11.04 3.37 -7.95
N ARG A 178 -12.20 3.23 -8.61
CA ARG A 178 -12.96 4.37 -9.11
C ARG A 178 -13.44 5.27 -7.97
N ASP A 179 -14.10 4.70 -6.97
CA ASP A 179 -14.61 5.44 -5.83
C ASP A 179 -13.46 6.14 -5.08
N LEU A 180 -12.29 5.50 -4.98
CA LEU A 180 -11.11 6.11 -4.38
C LEU A 180 -10.58 7.32 -5.17
N ALA A 181 -10.52 7.22 -6.50
CA ALA A 181 -10.10 8.33 -7.36
C ALA A 181 -11.12 9.48 -7.35
N GLU A 182 -12.42 9.17 -7.34
CA GLU A 182 -13.50 10.16 -7.32
C GLU A 182 -13.76 10.77 -5.93
N SER A 183 -13.32 10.11 -4.85
CA SER A 183 -13.40 10.61 -3.47
C SER A 183 -12.41 11.74 -3.14
N ARG A 184 -11.53 12.10 -4.10
CA ARG A 184 -10.60 13.23 -3.91
C ARG A 184 -11.40 14.55 -3.89
N PRO A 185 -11.06 15.49 -2.99
CA PRO A 185 -11.79 16.74 -2.81
C PRO A 185 -11.73 17.67 -4.02
#